data_AF-A0A9X2XM48-F1
#
_entry.id   AF-A0A9X2XM48-F1
#
_cell.length_a   1.000
_cell.length_b   1.000
_cell.length_c   1.000
_cell.angle_alpha   90.00
_cell.angle_beta   90.00
_cell.angle_gamma   90.00
#
_symmetry.space_group_name_H-M   'P 1'
#
loop_
_entity.id
_entity.type
_entity.pdbx_description
1 polymer ?
#
loop_
_entity_poly.entity_id
_entity_poly.type
_entity_poly.pdbx_seq_one_letter_code
_entity_poly.pdbx_strand_id
1 'polypeptide(L)'
;MTTEASRLGTLERQLAVIEHRMNEFEGRHDTVPTRVTKLEQQFENMTGQLKELNKGQQALTLAVNVIGSKVGRLLTILTLVGAVLQMVVPALLRVWFP
;
A
#
# COMPACT_ATOMS: atom_id res chain seq x y z
N MET A 1 -35.59 -61.83 -13.35
CA MET A 1 -35.66 -61.35 -11.95
C MET A 1 -34.31 -60.89 -11.38
N THR A 2 -33.17 -61.55 -11.67
CA THR A 2 -31.87 -61.18 -11.07
C THR A 2 -31.21 -59.93 -11.68
N THR A 3 -31.41 -59.68 -12.98
CA THR A 3 -30.80 -58.53 -13.69
C THR A 3 -31.40 -57.19 -13.27
N GLU A 4 -32.70 -57.14 -12.99
CA GLU A 4 -33.39 -55.92 -12.55
C GLU A 4 -33.00 -55.54 -11.12
N ALA A 5 -32.91 -56.52 -10.22
CA ALA A 5 -32.42 -56.29 -8.86
C ALA A 5 -30.96 -55.79 -8.83
N SER A 6 -30.10 -56.31 -9.71
CA SER A 6 -28.71 -55.85 -9.86
C SER A 6 -28.62 -54.42 -10.41
N ARG A 7 -29.49 -54.06 -11.37
CA ARG A 7 -29.60 -52.69 -11.87
C ARG A 7 -30.11 -51.73 -10.80
N LEU A 8 -31.11 -52.13 -10.01
CA LEU A 8 -31.65 -51.33 -8.91
C LEU A 8 -30.58 -51.04 -7.86
N GLY A 9 -29.84 -52.06 -7.40
CA GLY A 9 -28.77 -51.88 -6.42
C GLY A 9 -27.59 -51.03 -6.93
N THR A 10 -27.38 -50.99 -8.25
CA THR A 10 -26.39 -50.09 -8.87
C THR A 10 -26.88 -48.64 -8.87
N LEU A 11 -28.16 -48.43 -9.18
CA LEU A 11 -28.80 -47.11 -9.15
C LEU A 11 -28.86 -46.53 -7.74
N GLU A 12 -29.21 -47.32 -6.73
CA GLU A 12 -29.20 -46.90 -5.32
C GLU A 12 -27.81 -46.46 -4.87
N ARG A 13 -26.77 -47.21 -5.25
CA ARG A 13 -25.39 -46.86 -4.93
C ARG A 13 -24.94 -45.59 -5.64
N GLN A 14 -25.37 -45.37 -6.89
CA GLN A 14 -25.10 -44.12 -7.61
C GLN A 14 -25.84 -42.93 -6.98
N LEU A 15 -27.09 -43.11 -6.56
CA LEU A 15 -27.87 -42.08 -5.87
C LEU A 15 -27.21 -41.68 -4.55
N ALA A 16 -26.78 -42.64 -3.74
CA ALA A 16 -26.08 -42.36 -2.48
C ALA A 16 -24.78 -41.55 -2.70
N VAL A 17 -24.03 -41.85 -3.77
CA VAL A 17 -22.83 -41.08 -4.13
C VAL A 17 -23.19 -39.67 -4.59
N ILE A 18 -24.27 -39.51 -5.36
CA ILE A 18 -24.75 -38.20 -5.80
C ILE A 18 -25.17 -37.35 -4.59
N GLU A 19 -25.93 -37.92 -3.67
CA GLU A 19 -26.38 -37.27 -2.44
C GLU A 19 -25.20 -36.78 -1.58
N HIS A 20 -24.19 -37.64 -1.42
CA HIS A 20 -22.99 -37.28 -0.67
C HIS A 20 -22.22 -36.12 -1.32
N ARG A 21 -22.04 -36.15 -2.65
CA ARG A 21 -21.37 -35.06 -3.38
C ARG A 21 -22.16 -33.76 -3.35
N MET A 22 -23.49 -33.85 -3.33
CA MET A 22 -24.37 -32.68 -3.25
C MET A 22 -24.27 -32.01 -1.88
N ASN A 23 -24.25 -32.79 -0.79
CA ASN A 23 -23.99 -32.27 0.55
C ASN A 23 -22.60 -31.61 0.68
N GLU A 24 -21.55 -32.21 0.10
CA GLU A 24 -20.23 -31.57 0.08
C GLU A 24 -20.23 -30.25 -0.71
N PHE A 25 -20.96 -30.20 -1.83
CA PHE A 25 -21.08 -29.00 -2.64
C PHE A 25 -21.80 -27.88 -1.87
N GLU A 26 -22.90 -28.21 -1.19
CA GLU A 26 -23.68 -27.27 -0.39
C GLU A 26 -22.85 -26.71 0.78
N GLY A 27 -22.12 -27.57 1.50
CA GLY A 27 -21.21 -27.11 2.57
C GLY A 27 -20.08 -26.22 2.07
N ARG A 28 -19.51 -26.49 0.89
CA ARG A 28 -18.53 -25.58 0.26
C ARG A 28 -19.18 -24.26 -0.15
N HIS A 29 -20.38 -24.30 -0.71
CA HIS A 29 -21.09 -23.12 -1.17
C HIS A 29 -21.50 -22.21 -0.01
N ASP A 30 -21.84 -22.75 1.17
CA ASP A 30 -22.13 -21.98 2.38
C ASP A 30 -20.90 -21.22 2.92
N THR A 31 -19.71 -21.78 2.73
CA THR A 31 -18.45 -21.12 3.15
C THR A 31 -17.94 -20.04 2.19
N VAL A 32 -18.42 -20.00 0.93
CA VAL A 32 -17.98 -19.02 -0.07
C VAL A 32 -18.41 -17.59 0.30
N PRO A 33 -19.69 -17.30 0.64
CA PRO A 33 -20.12 -15.98 1.09
C PRO A 33 -19.26 -15.44 2.23
N THR A 34 -18.99 -16.28 3.25
CA THR A 34 -18.18 -15.90 4.40
C THR A 34 -16.75 -15.50 4.01
N ARG A 35 -16.13 -16.22 3.06
CA ARG A 35 -14.80 -15.89 2.54
C ARG A 35 -14.81 -14.59 1.74
N VAL A 36 -15.83 -14.37 0.92
CA VAL A 36 -16.00 -13.13 0.14
C VAL A 36 -16.16 -11.93 1.08
N THR A 37 -17.04 -12.00 2.08
CA THR A 37 -17.20 -10.93 3.07
C THR A 37 -15.89 -10.63 3.81
N LYS A 38 -15.11 -11.65 4.17
CA LYS A 38 -13.80 -11.46 4.81
C LYS A 38 -12.78 -10.81 3.88
N LEU A 39 -12.85 -11.07 2.57
CA LEU A 39 -12.01 -10.40 1.58
C LEU A 39 -12.44 -8.93 1.41
N GLU A 40 -13.73 -8.64 1.34
CA GLU A 40 -14.26 -7.27 1.26
C GLU A 40 -13.80 -6.42 2.45
N GLN A 41 -13.92 -6.94 3.68
CA GLN A 41 -13.42 -6.25 4.87
C GLN A 41 -11.90 -6.00 4.84
N GLN A 42 -11.12 -6.96 4.32
CA GLN A 42 -9.67 -6.77 4.14
C GLN A 42 -9.38 -5.69 3.10
N PHE A 43 -10.13 -5.65 2.00
CA PHE A 43 -10.01 -4.62 0.98
C PHE A 43 -10.37 -3.23 1.51
N GLU A 44 -11.44 -3.10 2.30
CA GLU A 44 -11.81 -1.85 2.95
C GLU A 44 -10.72 -1.34 3.89
N ASN A 45 -10.16 -2.24 4.71
CA ASN A 45 -9.05 -1.91 5.62
C ASN A 45 -7.80 -1.48 4.85
N MET A 46 -7.41 -2.20 3.79
CA MET A 46 -6.27 -1.81 2.94
C MET A 46 -6.52 -0.44 2.27
N THR A 47 -7.74 -0.19 1.80
CA THR A 47 -8.12 1.10 1.22
C THR A 47 -7.99 2.23 2.25
N GLY A 48 -8.40 1.98 3.50
CA GLY A 48 -8.21 2.91 4.62
C GLY A 48 -6.73 3.23 4.87
N GLN A 49 -5.89 2.19 4.98
CA GLN A 49 -4.45 2.34 5.18
C GLN A 49 -3.77 3.10 4.03
N LEU A 50 -4.14 2.82 2.77
CA LEU A 50 -3.62 3.55 1.61
C LEU A 50 -4.00 5.04 1.65
N LYS A 51 -5.22 5.36 2.11
CA LYS A 51 -5.66 6.76 2.27
C LYS A 51 -4.85 7.48 3.35
N GLU A 52 -4.57 6.82 4.47
CA GLU A 52 -3.71 7.37 5.52
C GLU A 52 -2.27 7.54 5.06
N LEU A 53 -1.72 6.56 4.35
CA LEU A 53 -0.39 6.63 3.77
C LEU A 53 -0.26 7.82 2.81
N ASN A 54 -1.26 8.05 1.94
CA ASN A 54 -1.28 9.19 1.03
C ASN A 54 -1.30 10.52 1.79
N LYS A 55 -2.12 10.64 2.85
CA LYS A 55 -2.10 11.83 3.73
C LYS A 55 -0.73 12.05 4.38
N GLY A 56 -0.10 10.98 4.86
CA GLY A 56 1.25 11.02 5.42
C GLY A 56 2.30 11.49 4.41
N GLN A 57 2.23 11.00 3.17
CA GLN A 57 3.09 11.43 2.08
C GLN A 57 2.90 12.92 1.75
N GLN A 58 1.66 13.41 1.67
CA GLN A 58 1.39 14.83 1.45
C GLN A 58 1.97 15.71 2.56
N ALA A 59 1.80 15.31 3.83
CA ALA A 59 2.39 16.02 4.96
C ALA A 59 3.92 16.05 4.89
N LEU A 60 4.54 14.92 4.51
CA LEU A 60 5.99 14.84 4.32
C LEU A 60 6.46 15.75 3.18
N THR A 61 5.78 15.76 2.04
CA THR A 61 6.10 16.66 0.91
C THR A 61 6.06 18.12 1.34
N LEU A 62 5.05 18.53 2.12
CA LEU A 62 4.96 19.90 2.65
C LEU A 62 6.14 20.20 3.59
N ALA A 63 6.46 19.28 4.50
CA ALA A 63 7.60 19.45 5.41
C ALA A 63 8.93 19.60 4.64
N VAL A 64 9.16 18.76 3.63
CA VAL A 64 10.35 18.81 2.78
C VAL A 64 10.42 20.14 2.01
N ASN A 65 9.31 20.62 1.46
CA ASN A 65 9.27 21.92 0.77
C ASN A 65 9.63 23.09 1.71
N VAL A 66 9.12 23.08 2.94
CA VAL A 66 9.45 24.10 3.95
C VAL A 66 10.95 24.06 4.30
N ILE A 67 11.50 22.86 4.52
CA ILE A 67 12.92 22.67 4.80
C ILE A 67 13.76 23.16 3.62
N GLY A 68 13.42 22.75 2.39
CA GLY A 68 14.10 23.17 1.17
C GLY A 68 14.13 24.69 1.01
N SER A 69 13.02 25.37 1.30
CA SER A 69 12.96 26.84 1.28
C SER A 69 13.87 27.48 2.32
N LYS A 70 13.89 26.96 3.56
CA LYS A 70 14.78 27.46 4.62
C LYS A 70 16.25 27.26 4.27
N VAL A 71 16.61 26.07 3.80
CA VAL A 71 17.99 25.75 3.38
C VAL A 71 18.40 26.63 2.21
N GLY A 72 17.54 26.80 1.21
CA GLY A 72 17.80 27.69 0.07
C GLY A 72 18.12 29.12 0.52
N ARG A 73 17.31 29.70 1.43
CA ARG A 73 17.56 31.04 1.97
C ARG A 73 18.90 31.14 2.70
N LEU A 74 19.23 30.15 3.53
CA LEU A 74 20.51 30.12 4.24
C LEU A 74 21.70 30.04 3.29
N LEU A 75 21.59 29.23 2.23
CA LEU A 75 22.63 29.16 1.19
C LEU A 75 22.78 30.49 0.48
N THR A 76 21.69 31.15 0.09
CA THR A 76 21.75 32.49 -0.53
C THR A 76 22.45 33.50 0.37
N ILE A 77 22.11 33.53 1.66
CA ILE A 77 22.77 34.42 2.64
C ILE A 77 24.27 34.10 2.72
N LEU A 78 24.62 32.82 2.83
CA LEU A 78 26.02 32.39 2.91
C LEU A 78 26.81 32.81 1.66
N THR A 79 26.24 32.63 0.46
CA THR A 79 26.85 33.08 -0.80
C THR A 79 27.06 34.58 -0.82
N LEU A 80 26.08 35.37 -0.38
CA LEU A 80 26.19 36.83 -0.32
C LEU A 80 27.28 37.27 0.66
N VAL A 81 27.31 36.69 1.86
CA VAL A 81 28.36 36.97 2.85
C VAL A 81 29.74 36.62 2.31
N GLY A 82 29.89 35.46 1.67
CA GLY A 82 31.14 35.05 1.04
C GLY A 82 31.58 36.03 -0.05
N ALA A 83 30.67 36.46 -0.92
CA ALA A 83 30.96 37.43 -1.97
C ALA A 83 31.40 38.80 -1.41
N VAL A 84 30.74 39.29 -0.35
CA VAL A 84 31.14 40.54 0.32
C VAL A 84 32.53 40.41 0.95
N LEU A 85 32.81 39.30 1.64
CA LEU A 85 34.13 39.05 2.22
C LEU A 85 35.22 39.02 1.14
N GLN A 86 34.97 38.38 -0.01
CA GLN A 86 35.91 38.38 -1.13
C GLN A 86 36.22 39.78 -1.67
N MET A 87 35.27 40.72 -1.60
CA MET A 87 35.48 42.10 -2.04
C MET A 87 36.19 42.94 -0.98
N VAL A 88 35.85 42.77 0.29
CA VAL A 88 36.34 43.60 1.41
C VAL A 88 37.75 43.19 1.86
N VAL A 89 38.06 41.89 1.92
CA VAL A 89 39.37 41.38 2.37
C VAL A 89 40.55 41.97 1.58
N PRO A 90 40.60 41.90 0.24
CA PRO A 90 41.72 42.45 -0.52
C PRO A 90 41.79 43.99 -0.46
N ALA A 91 40.65 44.68 -0.36
CA ALA A 91 40.61 46.13 -0.21
C ALA A 91 41.24 46.57 1.12
N LEU A 92 40.93 45.89 2.22
CA LEU A 92 41.51 46.17 3.54
C LEU A 92 43.00 45.81 3.60
N LEU A 93 43.41 44.68 3.01
CA LEU A 93 44.81 44.29 2.95
C LEU A 93 45.66 45.33 2.22
N ARG A 94 45.15 45.90 1.12
CA ARG A 94 45.86 46.93 0.33
C ARG A 94 45.98 48.28 1.04
N VAL A 95 45.08 48.58 1.97
CA VAL A 95 45.14 49.81 2.79
C VAL A 95 46.14 49.66 3.94
N TRP A 96 46.25 48.45 4.51
CA TRP A 96 47.12 48.18 5.65
C TRP A 96 48.54 47.76 5.25
N PHE A 97 48.70 47.14 4.08
CA PHE A 97 49.97 46.78 3.44
C PHE A 97 50.03 47.41 2.04
N PRO A 98 50.44 48.69 1.92
CA PRO A 98 50.70 49.32 0.63
C PRO A 98 51.94 48.76 -0.07
#